data_AF-A0A971ZJ70-F1
#
_entry.id   AF-A0A971ZJ70-F1
#
_cell.length_a   1.000
_cell.length_b   1.000
_cell.length_c   1.000
_cell.angle_alpha   90.00
_cell.angle_beta   90.00
_cell.angle_gamma   90.00
#
_symmetry.space_group_name_H-M   'P 1'
#
loop_
_entity.id
_entity.type
_entity.pdbx_description
1 polymer ?
#
loop_
_entity_poly.entity_id
_entity_poly.type
_entity_poly.pdbx_seq_one_letter_code
_entity_poly.pdbx_strand_id
1 'polypeptide(L)'
;MKILFGLLVLLLFILGIKLYIGEKELNRFVDFHKKATETIISGNKNKDYPFFKDDRLHRMENHVKSLEKYIHEEKNTIIEDKLSLQSIISDISHQVKTPISNIKMINEILLSRNLDEEQLRKFVISLDKEVDKLNFLMQSMITMSLLETGVMKFNTRVLPIYDTILSSLNSAMSLINEKDISIKVSCP
;
A
#
# COMPACT_ATOMS: atom_id res chain seq x y z
N MET A 1 69.38 27.96 19.29
CA MET A 1 68.11 28.63 19.69
C MET A 1 67.30 29.18 18.52
N LYS A 2 67.85 29.99 17.61
CA LYS A 2 67.09 30.58 16.48
C LYS A 2 66.41 29.57 15.54
N ILE A 3 67.09 28.46 15.20
CA ILE A 3 66.56 27.40 14.33
C ILE A 3 65.37 26.66 14.99
N LEU A 4 65.48 26.36 16.28
CA LEU A 4 64.42 25.68 17.05
C LEU A 4 63.15 26.54 17.12
N PHE A 5 63.32 27.85 17.32
CA PHE A 5 62.21 28.80 17.32
C PHE A 5 61.51 28.86 15.94
N GLY A 6 62.28 28.87 14.84
CA GLY A 6 61.72 28.83 13.49
C GLY A 6 60.89 27.56 13.21
N LEU A 7 61.37 26.40 13.66
CA LEU A 7 60.64 25.13 13.53
C LEU A 7 59.33 25.11 14.34
N LEU A 8 59.35 25.69 15.55
CA LEU A 8 58.14 25.80 16.38
C LEU A 8 57.07 26.67 15.71
N VAL A 9 57.47 27.82 15.17
CA VAL A 9 56.55 28.73 14.46
C VAL A 9 55.96 28.07 13.22
N LEU A 10 56.78 27.35 12.44
CA LEU A 10 56.31 26.60 11.28
C LEU A 10 55.31 25.49 11.67
N LEU A 11 55.56 24.78 12.76
CA LEU A 11 54.68 23.72 13.25
C LEU A 11 53.33 24.28 13.70
N LEU A 12 53.33 25.41 14.43
CA LEU A 12 52.10 26.12 14.82
C LEU A 12 51.33 26.63 13.60
N PHE A 13 52.03 27.12 12.58
CA PHE A 13 51.41 27.57 11.34
C PHE A 13 50.73 26.42 10.59
N ILE A 14 51.39 25.27 10.45
CA ILE A 14 50.82 24.05 9.85
C ILE A 14 49.61 23.56 10.66
N LEU A 15 49.70 23.58 11.98
CA LEU A 15 48.60 23.19 12.87
C LEU A 15 47.39 24.12 12.68
N GLY A 16 47.61 25.43 12.63
CA GLY A 16 46.55 26.42 12.37
C GLY A 16 45.85 26.19 11.03
N ILE A 17 46.61 25.91 9.96
CA ILE A 17 46.04 25.58 8.65
C ILE A 17 45.18 24.31 8.73
N LYS A 18 45.66 23.25 9.40
CA LYS A 18 44.88 22.00 9.55
C LYS A 18 43.58 22.23 10.33
N LEU A 19 43.61 23.01 11.41
CA LEU A 19 42.42 23.36 12.19
C LEU A 19 41.41 24.14 11.35
N TYR A 20 41.88 25.16 10.62
CA TYR A 20 41.04 25.98 9.75
C TYR A 20 40.38 25.15 8.62
N ILE A 21 41.13 24.25 7.97
CA ILE A 21 40.58 23.35 6.96
C ILE A 21 39.54 22.41 7.57
N GLY A 22 39.82 21.84 8.76
CA GLY A 22 38.90 20.95 9.46
C GLY A 22 37.57 21.62 9.82
N GLU A 23 37.61 22.85 10.35
CA GLU A 23 36.41 23.64 10.67
C GLU A 23 35.58 23.93 9.42
N LYS A 24 36.24 24.29 8.30
CA LYS A 24 35.55 24.57 7.03
C LYS A 24 34.91 23.34 6.40
N GLU A 25 35.54 22.16 6.50
CA GLU A 25 34.94 20.89 6.08
C GLU A 25 33.73 20.52 6.96
N LEU A 26 33.87 20.67 8.28
CA LEU A 26 32.79 20.37 9.23
C LEU A 26 31.58 21.27 9.02
N ASN A 27 31.77 22.59 8.86
CA ASN A 27 30.66 23.52 8.63
C ASN A 27 29.92 23.20 7.31
N ARG A 28 30.65 22.88 6.23
CA ARG A 28 30.02 22.44 4.97
C ARG A 28 29.21 21.16 5.14
N PHE A 29 29.70 20.23 5.95
CA PHE A 29 28.99 18.99 6.24
C PHE A 29 27.71 19.23 7.04
N VAL A 30 27.76 20.10 8.05
CA VAL A 30 26.57 20.50 8.82
C VAL A 30 25.54 21.20 7.93
N ASP A 31 25.98 22.14 7.08
CA ASP A 31 25.10 22.84 6.14
C ASP A 31 24.46 21.89 5.12
N PHE A 32 25.23 20.90 4.63
CA PHE A 32 24.70 19.84 3.77
C PHE A 32 23.60 19.05 4.47
N HIS A 33 23.85 18.56 5.68
CA HIS A 33 22.87 17.80 6.44
C HIS A 33 21.60 18.61 6.71
N LYS A 34 21.75 19.88 7.11
CA LYS A 34 20.62 20.79 7.31
C LYS A 34 19.77 20.90 6.04
N LYS A 35 20.38 21.26 4.91
CA LYS A 35 19.66 21.38 3.63
C LYS A 35 19.02 20.06 3.19
N ALA A 36 19.74 18.94 3.30
CA ALA A 36 19.23 17.63 2.94
C ALA A 36 18.00 17.28 3.77
N THR A 37 18.05 17.48 5.09
CA THR A 37 16.91 17.22 5.98
C THR A 37 15.72 18.14 5.70
N GLU A 38 15.92 19.44 5.50
CA GLU A 38 14.85 20.38 5.12
C GLU A 38 14.20 20.00 3.78
N THR A 39 15.00 19.50 2.83
CA THR A 39 14.52 19.05 1.52
C THR A 39 13.69 17.77 1.64
N ILE A 40 14.16 16.79 2.42
CA ILE A 40 13.41 15.57 2.72
C ILE A 40 12.09 15.89 3.43
N ILE A 41 12.11 16.75 4.45
CA ILE A 41 10.92 17.15 5.22
C ILE A 41 9.91 17.88 4.32
N SER A 42 10.37 18.75 3.44
CA SER A 42 9.50 19.43 2.47
C SER A 42 9.02 18.53 1.33
N GLY A 43 9.50 17.27 1.28
CA GLY A 43 9.13 16.30 0.25
C GLY A 43 9.70 16.59 -1.13
N ASN A 44 10.74 17.43 -1.20
CA ASN A 44 11.48 17.71 -2.43
C ASN A 44 12.71 16.81 -2.52
N LYS A 45 13.34 16.74 -3.69
CA LYS A 45 14.62 16.04 -3.88
C LYS A 45 15.78 17.01 -3.74
N ASN A 46 16.79 16.62 -2.97
CA ASN A 46 18.02 17.39 -2.88
C ASN A 46 18.79 17.26 -4.19
N LYS A 47 19.26 18.40 -4.72
CA LYS A 47 20.03 18.48 -5.97
C LYS A 47 21.50 18.80 -5.72
N ASP A 48 21.84 19.20 -4.49
CA ASP A 48 23.17 19.66 -4.12
C ASP A 48 23.81 18.66 -3.15
N TYR A 49 24.76 17.91 -3.68
CA TYR A 49 25.55 16.93 -2.94
C TYR A 49 27.02 17.35 -3.02
N PRO A 50 27.56 17.97 -1.97
CA PRO A 50 28.93 18.41 -1.95
C PRO A 50 29.87 17.20 -1.88
N PHE A 51 30.95 17.24 -2.65
CA PHE A 51 32.00 16.24 -2.59
C PHE A 51 32.85 16.44 -1.33
N PHE A 52 32.88 15.42 -0.46
CA PHE A 52 33.77 15.38 0.71
C PHE A 52 34.99 14.50 0.42
N LYS A 53 36.19 15.01 0.72
CA LYS A 53 37.44 14.27 0.55
C LYS A 53 37.69 13.25 1.67
N ASP A 54 37.13 13.47 2.86
CA ASP A 54 37.18 12.50 3.96
C ASP A 54 36.22 11.35 3.68
N ASP A 55 36.77 10.13 3.65
CA ASP A 55 36.06 8.89 3.35
C ASP A 55 34.89 8.60 4.31
N ARG A 56 34.98 9.01 5.59
CA ARG A 56 33.87 8.86 6.54
C ARG A 56 32.72 9.82 6.21
N LEU A 57 33.05 11.07 5.83
CA LEU A 57 32.05 12.06 5.44
C LEU A 57 31.35 11.65 4.13
N HIS A 58 32.10 11.13 3.16
CA HIS A 58 31.54 10.61 1.92
C HIS A 58 30.62 9.40 2.16
N ARG A 59 30.97 8.48 3.07
CA ARG A 59 30.05 7.40 3.45
C ARG A 59 28.76 7.92 4.08
N MET A 60 28.84 8.95 4.93
CA MET A 60 27.64 9.53 5.53
C MET A 60 26.76 10.22 4.50
N GLU A 61 27.36 10.94 3.55
CA GLU A 61 26.65 11.52 2.39
C GLU A 61 25.84 10.44 1.63
N ASN A 62 26.45 9.28 1.38
CA ASN A 62 25.78 8.16 0.74
C ASN A 62 24.64 7.58 1.59
N HIS A 63 24.81 7.49 2.92
CA HIS A 63 23.71 7.07 3.80
C HIS A 63 22.52 8.06 3.76
N VAL A 64 22.79 9.37 3.74
CA VAL A 64 21.72 10.38 3.60
C VAL A 64 20.99 10.22 2.27
N LYS A 65 21.72 10.01 1.16
CA LYS A 65 21.12 9.73 -0.16
C LYS A 65 20.22 8.49 -0.13
N SER A 66 20.68 7.40 0.48
CA SER A 66 19.90 6.17 0.61
C SER A 66 18.66 6.38 1.46
N LEU A 67 18.76 7.12 2.56
CA LEU A 67 17.62 7.45 3.42
C LEU A 67 16.59 8.34 2.70
N GLU A 68 17.04 9.37 1.98
CA GLU A 68 16.17 10.22 1.17
C GLU A 68 15.41 9.40 0.13
N LYS A 69 16.11 8.50 -0.59
CA LYS A 69 15.51 7.59 -1.55
C LYS A 69 14.45 6.71 -0.90
N TYR A 70 14.80 6.05 0.20
CA TYR A 70 13.89 5.18 0.94
C TYR A 70 12.64 5.93 1.41
N ILE A 71 12.79 7.12 2.01
CA ILE A 71 11.65 7.93 2.47
C ILE A 71 10.77 8.36 1.29
N HIS A 72 11.35 8.72 0.15
CA HIS A 72 10.57 9.09 -1.04
C HIS A 72 9.80 7.90 -1.63
N GLU A 73 10.44 6.72 -1.68
CA GLU A 73 9.81 5.48 -2.14
C GLU A 73 8.67 5.09 -1.19
N GLU A 74 8.92 5.07 0.12
CA GLU A 74 7.91 4.78 1.15
C GLU A 74 6.73 5.75 1.08
N LYS A 75 7.00 7.06 0.91
CA LYS A 75 5.95 8.08 0.74
C LYS A 75 5.10 7.81 -0.50
N ASN A 76 5.72 7.44 -1.61
CA ASN A 76 4.97 7.14 -2.84
C ASN A 76 4.10 5.90 -2.64
N THR A 77 4.62 4.85 -2.00
CA THR A 77 3.84 3.67 -1.63
C THR A 77 2.65 4.03 -0.75
N ILE A 78 2.84 4.84 0.30
CA ILE A 78 1.75 5.32 1.16
C ILE A 78 0.68 6.09 0.36
N ILE A 79 1.09 6.91 -0.61
CA ILE A 79 0.16 7.65 -1.47
C ILE A 79 -0.61 6.69 -2.37
N GLU A 80 0.06 5.72 -2.99
CA GLU A 80 -0.55 4.69 -3.84
C GLU A 80 -1.56 3.85 -3.04
N ASP A 81 -1.18 3.37 -1.86
CA ASP A 81 -2.07 2.64 -0.95
C ASP A 81 -3.29 3.47 -0.56
N LYS A 82 -3.08 4.76 -0.25
CA LYS A 82 -4.18 5.67 0.07
C LYS A 82 -5.14 5.86 -1.11
N LEU A 83 -4.62 6.03 -2.32
CA LEU A 83 -5.43 6.16 -3.53
C LEU A 83 -6.19 4.86 -3.83
N SER A 84 -5.54 3.71 -3.66
CA SER A 84 -6.15 2.39 -3.80
C SER A 84 -7.31 2.20 -2.82
N LEU A 85 -7.09 2.47 -1.53
CA LEU A 85 -8.13 2.42 -0.49
C LEU A 85 -9.30 3.36 -0.80
N GLN A 86 -9.02 4.58 -1.28
CA GLN A 86 -10.08 5.52 -1.68
C GLN A 86 -10.90 4.98 -2.85
N SER A 87 -10.26 4.37 -3.86
CA SER A 87 -10.96 3.72 -4.98
C SER A 87 -11.85 2.58 -4.49
N ILE A 88 -11.31 1.69 -3.66
CA ILE A 88 -12.04 0.54 -3.10
C ILE A 88 -13.27 1.01 -2.31
N ILE A 89 -13.11 2.01 -1.44
CA ILE A 89 -14.23 2.58 -0.66
C ILE A 89 -15.29 3.18 -1.58
N SER A 90 -14.87 3.91 -2.62
CA SER A 90 -15.78 4.48 -3.61
C SER A 90 -16.58 3.39 -4.34
N ASP A 91 -15.90 2.36 -4.83
CA ASP A 91 -16.51 1.25 -5.56
C ASP A 91 -17.49 0.48 -4.68
N ILE A 92 -17.12 0.19 -3.43
CA ILE A 92 -18.00 -0.45 -2.44
C ILE A 92 -19.22 0.42 -2.16
N SER A 93 -19.03 1.72 -1.98
CA SER A 93 -20.14 2.65 -1.74
C SER A 93 -21.15 2.62 -2.89
N HIS A 94 -20.67 2.59 -4.14
CA HIS A 94 -21.51 2.42 -5.32
C HIS A 94 -22.21 1.06 -5.36
N GLN A 95 -21.48 -0.02 -5.08
CA GLN A 95 -22.00 -1.39 -5.06
C GLN A 95 -23.07 -1.59 -3.98
N VAL A 96 -22.95 -0.93 -2.83
CA VAL A 96 -23.93 -0.97 -1.73
C VAL A 96 -25.14 -0.07 -2.00
N LYS A 97 -24.94 1.10 -2.61
CA LYS A 97 -26.03 2.05 -2.89
C LYS A 97 -27.10 1.46 -3.82
N THR A 98 -26.69 0.64 -4.78
CA THR A 98 -27.59 0.01 -5.76
C THR A 98 -28.63 -0.92 -5.09
N PRO A 99 -28.25 -1.98 -4.36
CA PRO A 99 -29.22 -2.86 -3.69
C PRO A 99 -30.04 -2.14 -2.63
N ILE A 100 -29.48 -1.17 -1.91
CA ILE A 100 -30.25 -0.33 -0.98
C ILE A 100 -31.36 0.44 -1.71
N SER A 101 -31.04 1.03 -2.87
CA SER A 101 -32.03 1.77 -3.67
C SER A 101 -33.11 0.85 -4.20
N ASN A 102 -32.75 -0.36 -4.64
CA ASN A 102 -33.71 -1.38 -5.08
C ASN A 102 -34.62 -1.83 -3.93
N ILE A 103 -34.06 -2.10 -2.75
CA ILE A 103 -34.84 -2.45 -1.54
C ILE A 103 -35.84 -1.35 -1.22
N LYS A 104 -35.40 -0.08 -1.23
CA LYS A 104 -36.26 1.07 -0.97
C LYS A 104 -37.39 1.17 -1.99
N MET A 105 -37.08 1.04 -3.28
CA MET A 105 -38.08 1.05 -4.36
C MET A 105 -39.09 -0.08 -4.21
N ILE A 106 -38.64 -1.31 -3.96
CA ILE A 106 -39.54 -2.45 -3.76
C ILE A 106 -40.44 -2.20 -2.54
N ASN A 107 -39.87 -1.70 -1.44
CA ASN A 107 -40.64 -1.37 -0.24
C ASN A 107 -41.69 -0.29 -0.51
N GLU A 108 -41.37 0.74 -1.29
CA GLU A 108 -42.33 1.77 -1.72
C GLU A 108 -43.48 1.16 -2.56
N ILE A 109 -43.18 0.20 -3.45
CA ILE A 109 -44.21 -0.51 -4.22
C ILE A 109 -45.12 -1.35 -3.31
N LEU A 110 -44.53 -2.09 -2.37
CA LEU A 110 -45.26 -2.93 -1.41
C LEU A 110 -46.18 -2.11 -0.50
N LEU A 111 -45.78 -0.88 -0.15
CA LEU A 111 -46.58 0.01 0.71
C LEU A 111 -47.67 0.78 -0.05
N SER A 112 -47.49 1.04 -1.35
CA SER A 112 -48.34 1.95 -2.12
C SER A 112 -49.35 1.27 -3.06
N ARG A 113 -49.13 0.01 -3.42
CA ARG A 113 -49.96 -0.70 -4.40
C ARG A 113 -50.72 -1.86 -3.77
N ASN A 114 -51.97 -2.05 -4.18
CA ASN A 114 -52.67 -3.32 -3.98
C ASN A 114 -52.12 -4.33 -4.99
N LEU A 115 -51.38 -5.31 -4.48
CA LEU A 115 -50.76 -6.37 -5.26
C LEU A 115 -51.55 -7.66 -5.05
N ASP A 116 -51.62 -8.49 -6.09
CA ASP A 116 -52.04 -9.87 -5.92
C ASP A 116 -50.98 -10.69 -5.18
N GLU A 117 -51.34 -11.90 -4.74
CA GLU A 117 -50.47 -12.77 -3.96
C GLU A 117 -49.21 -13.19 -4.74
N GLU A 118 -49.30 -13.33 -6.06
CA GLU A 118 -48.18 -13.71 -6.91
C GLU A 118 -47.15 -12.58 -7.03
N GLN A 119 -47.63 -11.35 -7.24
CA GLN A 119 -46.82 -10.14 -7.28
C GLN A 119 -46.14 -9.88 -5.95
N LEU A 120 -46.89 -9.99 -4.83
CA LEU A 120 -46.34 -9.87 -3.49
C LEU A 120 -45.18 -10.86 -3.28
N ARG A 121 -45.40 -12.14 -3.63
CA ARG A 121 -44.38 -13.17 -3.52
C ARG A 121 -43.14 -12.85 -4.37
N LYS A 122 -43.32 -12.36 -5.60
CA LYS A 122 -42.21 -11.94 -6.48
C LYS A 122 -41.39 -10.80 -5.88
N PHE A 123 -42.04 -9.79 -5.28
CA PHE A 123 -41.34 -8.68 -4.64
C PHE A 123 -40.60 -9.11 -3.37
N VAL A 124 -41.20 -9.97 -2.55
CA VAL A 124 -40.54 -10.54 -1.35
C VAL A 124 -39.30 -11.35 -1.73
N ILE A 125 -39.39 -12.22 -2.74
CA ILE A 125 -38.22 -12.95 -3.27
C ILE A 125 -37.16 -11.98 -3.81
N SER A 126 -37.57 -10.88 -4.43
CA SER A 126 -36.63 -9.87 -4.93
C SER A 126 -35.93 -9.12 -3.79
N LEU A 127 -36.63 -8.80 -2.70
CA LEU A 127 -36.02 -8.23 -1.49
C LEU A 127 -34.96 -9.15 -0.90
N ASP A 128 -35.29 -10.44 -0.77
CA ASP A 128 -34.36 -11.46 -0.25
C ASP A 128 -33.07 -11.50 -1.08
N LYS A 129 -33.20 -11.48 -2.42
CA LYS A 129 -32.05 -11.42 -3.33
C LYS A 129 -31.20 -10.14 -3.17
N GLU A 130 -31.81 -8.99 -2.90
CA GLU A 130 -31.04 -7.75 -2.66
C GLU A 130 -30.33 -7.79 -1.30
N VAL A 131 -30.93 -8.42 -0.28
CA VAL A 131 -30.28 -8.67 1.02
C VAL A 131 -29.11 -9.64 0.88
N ASP A 132 -29.26 -10.72 0.11
CA ASP A 132 -28.18 -11.66 -0.18
C ASP A 132 -26.99 -10.99 -0.88
N LYS A 133 -27.24 -10.07 -1.82
CA LYS A 133 -26.20 -9.25 -2.45
C LYS A 133 -25.45 -8.41 -1.41
N LEU A 134 -26.15 -7.77 -0.48
CA LEU A 134 -25.52 -7.00 0.59
C LEU A 134 -24.68 -7.89 1.50
N ASN A 135 -25.16 -9.09 1.85
CA ASN A 135 -24.40 -10.06 2.64
C ASN A 135 -23.13 -10.52 1.92
N PHE A 136 -23.22 -10.83 0.62
CA PHE A 136 -22.06 -11.19 -0.20
C PHE A 136 -21.00 -10.07 -0.23
N LEU A 137 -21.42 -8.81 -0.43
CA LEU A 137 -20.51 -7.66 -0.41
C LEU A 137 -19.83 -7.51 0.96
N MET A 138 -20.59 -7.66 2.04
CA MET A 138 -20.06 -7.57 3.41
C MET A 138 -19.01 -8.66 3.69
N GLN A 139 -19.28 -9.91 3.32
CA GLN A 139 -18.33 -11.02 3.48
C GLN A 139 -17.07 -10.81 2.64
N SER A 140 -17.22 -10.28 1.43
CA SER A 140 -16.09 -9.93 0.56
C SER A 140 -15.19 -8.87 1.20
N MET A 141 -15.78 -7.84 1.83
CA MET A 141 -15.03 -6.80 2.55
C MET A 141 -14.28 -7.34 3.76
N ILE A 142 -14.92 -8.20 4.58
CA ILE A 142 -14.27 -8.83 5.73
C ILE A 142 -13.08 -9.67 5.26
N THR A 143 -13.29 -10.48 4.22
CA THR A 143 -12.25 -11.33 3.64
C THR A 143 -11.07 -10.49 3.14
N MET A 144 -11.35 -9.40 2.42
CA MET A 144 -10.33 -8.48 1.92
C MET A 144 -9.54 -7.84 3.07
N SER A 145 -10.21 -7.36 4.11
CA SER A 145 -9.55 -6.77 5.29
C SER A 145 -8.65 -7.77 6.02
N LEU A 146 -9.08 -9.04 6.15
CA LEU A 146 -8.27 -10.10 6.74
C LEU A 146 -7.04 -10.46 5.90
N LEU A 147 -7.13 -10.33 4.58
CA LEU A 147 -6.02 -10.52 3.65
C LEU A 147 -5.01 -9.37 3.73
N GLU A 148 -5.49 -8.12 3.71
CA GLU A 148 -4.63 -6.93 3.79
C GLU A 148 -3.87 -6.83 5.12
N THR A 149 -4.53 -7.17 6.23
CA THR A 149 -3.90 -7.15 7.56
C THR A 149 -2.93 -8.31 7.80
N GLY A 150 -2.88 -9.29 6.89
CA GLY A 150 -2.00 -10.46 6.99
C GLY A 150 -2.31 -11.39 8.17
N VAL A 151 -3.46 -11.21 8.84
CA VAL A 151 -3.88 -12.03 9.99
C VAL A 151 -4.33 -13.42 9.53
N MET A 152 -4.74 -13.56 8.26
CA MET A 152 -5.13 -14.83 7.68
C MET A 152 -3.92 -15.78 7.55
N LYS A 153 -3.92 -16.88 8.33
CA LYS A 153 -2.95 -17.96 8.19
C LYS A 153 -3.44 -18.98 7.15
N PHE A 154 -2.71 -19.09 6.04
CA PHE A 154 -2.99 -20.11 5.04
C PHE A 154 -2.52 -21.49 5.51
N ASN A 155 -3.40 -22.49 5.44
CA ASN A 155 -3.04 -23.89 5.68
C ASN A 155 -2.66 -24.57 4.37
N THR A 156 -1.41 -24.39 3.93
CA THR A 156 -0.89 -24.97 2.69
C THR A 156 -0.57 -26.45 2.88
N ARG A 157 -1.08 -27.30 1.98
CA ARG A 157 -0.88 -28.76 2.01
C ARG A 157 -0.61 -29.28 0.60
N VAL A 158 0.25 -30.30 0.49
CA VAL A 158 0.48 -31.01 -0.77
C VAL A 158 -0.72 -31.91 -1.03
N LEU A 159 -1.47 -31.63 -2.11
CA LEU A 159 -2.66 -32.38 -2.50
C LEU A 159 -2.61 -32.65 -4.01
N PRO A 160 -3.13 -33.81 -4.47
CA PRO A 160 -3.32 -34.04 -5.90
C PRO A 160 -4.21 -32.95 -6.52
N ILE A 161 -3.72 -32.34 -7.60
CA ILE A 161 -4.47 -31.30 -8.33
C ILE A 161 -5.79 -31.86 -8.86
N TYR A 162 -5.78 -33.12 -9.32
CA TYR A 162 -6.97 -33.80 -9.81
C TYR A 162 -8.10 -33.83 -8.77
N ASP A 163 -7.81 -34.26 -7.54
CA ASP A 163 -8.78 -34.33 -6.45
C ASP A 163 -9.29 -32.94 -6.07
N THR A 164 -8.42 -31.93 -6.11
CA THR A 164 -8.77 -30.53 -5.82
C THR A 164 -9.76 -29.99 -6.86
N ILE A 165 -9.51 -30.26 -8.15
CA ILE A 165 -10.40 -29.87 -9.25
C ILE A 165 -11.75 -30.58 -9.13
N LEU A 166 -11.75 -31.90 -8.90
CA LEU A 166 -12.97 -32.69 -8.70
C LEU A 166 -13.81 -32.19 -7.53
N SER A 167 -13.18 -31.95 -6.37
CA SER A 167 -13.88 -31.42 -5.20
C SER A 167 -14.52 -30.06 -5.48
N SER A 168 -13.82 -29.20 -6.23
CA SER A 168 -14.32 -27.87 -6.61
C SER A 168 -15.51 -27.98 -7.58
N LEU A 169 -15.43 -28.88 -8.57
CA LEU A 169 -16.52 -29.13 -9.52
C LEU A 169 -17.75 -29.71 -8.83
N ASN A 170 -17.58 -30.70 -7.97
CA ASN A 170 -18.67 -31.28 -7.20
C ASN A 170 -19.39 -30.24 -6.34
N SER A 171 -18.63 -29.32 -5.74
CA SER A 171 -19.19 -28.23 -4.93
C SER A 171 -20.02 -27.24 -5.77
N ALA A 172 -19.71 -27.10 -7.07
CA ALA A 172 -20.40 -26.19 -7.99
C ALA A 172 -21.45 -26.89 -8.89
N MET A 173 -21.59 -28.22 -8.81
CA MET A 173 -22.37 -29.00 -9.79
C MET A 173 -23.83 -28.57 -9.87
N SER A 174 -24.44 -28.19 -8.74
CA SER A 174 -25.83 -27.69 -8.72
C SER A 174 -26.00 -26.43 -9.56
N LEU A 175 -25.06 -25.47 -9.45
CA LEU A 175 -25.08 -24.21 -10.21
C LEU A 175 -24.78 -24.43 -11.69
N ILE A 176 -23.87 -25.36 -12.01
CA ILE A 176 -23.51 -25.73 -13.37
C ILE A 176 -24.72 -26.30 -14.11
N ASN A 177 -25.47 -27.19 -13.45
CA ASN A 177 -26.68 -27.78 -13.99
C ASN A 177 -27.82 -26.77 -14.13
N GLU A 178 -28.01 -25.89 -13.13
CA GLU A 178 -29.03 -24.84 -13.18
C GLU A 178 -28.81 -23.86 -14.36
N LYS A 179 -27.55 -23.61 -14.70
CA LYS A 179 -27.15 -22.68 -15.77
C LYS A 179 -26.86 -23.36 -17.11
N ASP A 180 -27.06 -24.67 -17.23
CA ASP A 180 -26.80 -25.47 -18.43
C ASP A 180 -25.38 -25.27 -19.01
N ILE A 181 -24.36 -25.28 -18.13
CA ILE A 181 -22.96 -25.06 -18.50
C ILE A 181 -22.26 -26.41 -18.70
N SER A 182 -21.64 -26.62 -19.87
CA SER A 182 -20.81 -27.80 -20.12
C SER A 182 -19.35 -27.56 -19.73
N ILE A 183 -18.79 -28.44 -18.88
CA ILE A 183 -17.41 -28.36 -18.42
C ILE A 183 -16.65 -29.62 -18.85
N LYS A 184 -15.51 -29.42 -19.52
CA LYS A 184 -14.57 -30.49 -19.88
C LYS A 184 -13.26 -30.31 -19.12
N VAL A 185 -12.89 -31.31 -18.33
CA VAL A 185 -11.61 -31.35 -17.61
C VAL A 185 -10.63 -32.20 -18.40
N SER A 186 -9.44 -31.66 -18.68
CA SER A 186 -8.32 -32.38 -19.27
C SER A 186 -7.12 -32.19 -18.35
N CYS A 187 -6.90 -33.13 -17.44
CA CYS A 187 -5.68 -33.18 -16.64
C CYS A 187 -4.67 -34.13 -17.30
N PRO A 188 -3.38 -33.76 -17.39
CA PRO A 188 -2.30 -34.67 -17.76
C PRO A 188 -2.04 -35.72 -16.67
#